data_AF-D7FMU6-F1
#
_entry.id   AF-D7FMU6-F1
#
_cell.length_a   1.000
_cell.length_b   1.000
_cell.length_c   1.000
_cell.angle_alpha   90.00
_cell.angle_beta   90.00
_cell.angle_gamma   90.00
#
_symmetry.space_group_name_H-M   'P 1'
#
loop_
_entity.id
_entity.type
_entity.pdbx_description
1 polymer ?
#
loop_
_entity_poly.entity_id
_entity_poly.type
_entity_poly.pdbx_seq_one_letter_code
_entity_poly.pdbx_strand_id
1 'polypeptide(L)'
;MYREGSGLENVLLCFTGPEYMHMVLRNHGATNIPPRGLAMLRLYPLEPWHARDGYTELESAADKDTKKAVRQFDAIRRSTLHSVTVQRREANLERAWHNHLSDLVDKFFPGDLAW
;
A
#
# COMPACT_ATOMS: atom_id res chain seq x y z
N MET A 1 -23.29 -7.68 6.07
CA MET A 1 -23.10 -8.35 4.76
C MET A 1 -22.92 -7.27 3.71
N TYR A 2 -21.97 -7.46 2.78
CA TYR A 2 -21.64 -6.49 1.73
C TYR A 2 -22.67 -6.50 0.60
N ARG A 3 -22.74 -5.42 -0.18
CA ARG A 3 -23.55 -5.34 -1.39
C ARG A 3 -22.64 -5.49 -2.61
N GLU A 4 -23.22 -5.98 -3.71
CA GLU A 4 -22.53 -6.01 -4.99
C GLU A 4 -22.07 -4.60 -5.39
N GLY A 5 -20.83 -4.48 -5.86
CA GLY A 5 -20.21 -3.21 -6.23
C GLY A 5 -20.06 -2.20 -5.09
N SER A 6 -20.14 -2.65 -3.83
CA SER A 6 -20.00 -1.77 -2.66
C SER A 6 -18.63 -1.12 -2.52
N GLY A 7 -17.63 -1.59 -3.24
CA GLY A 7 -16.28 -1.06 -3.21
C GLY A 7 -15.44 -1.67 -2.09
N LEU A 8 -14.18 -1.95 -2.38
CA LEU A 8 -13.28 -2.60 -1.43
C LEU A 8 -12.98 -1.73 -0.20
N GLU A 9 -13.14 -0.40 -0.31
CA GLU A 9 -13.08 0.53 0.82
C GLU A 9 -14.12 0.23 1.91
N ASN A 10 -15.24 -0.41 1.55
CA ASN A 10 -16.32 -0.78 2.47
C ASN A 10 -16.27 -2.25 2.92
N VAL A 11 -15.27 -2.99 2.46
CA VAL A 11 -15.05 -4.39 2.84
C VAL A 11 -14.12 -4.45 4.06
N LEU A 12 -14.56 -5.16 5.10
CA LEU A 12 -13.68 -5.54 6.21
C LEU A 12 -12.71 -6.61 5.71
N LEU A 13 -11.44 -6.26 5.66
CA LEU A 13 -10.34 -7.17 5.31
C LEU A 13 -9.76 -7.81 6.57
N CYS A 14 -8.99 -8.88 6.40
CA CYS A 14 -8.18 -9.43 7.47
C CYS A 14 -7.27 -8.33 8.05
N PHE A 15 -7.23 -8.23 9.38
CA PHE A 15 -6.36 -7.26 10.04
C PHE A 15 -4.90 -7.63 9.81
N THR A 16 -4.16 -6.76 9.13
CA THR A 16 -2.77 -6.95 8.73
C THR A 16 -1.98 -5.66 8.94
N GLY A 17 -0.65 -5.73 8.94
CA GLY A 17 0.19 -4.53 9.02
C GLY A 17 -0.18 -3.44 8.00
N PRO A 18 -0.46 -3.78 6.73
CA PRO A 18 -0.91 -2.79 5.75
C PRO A 18 -2.30 -2.20 6.02
N GLU A 19 -3.26 -2.97 6.54
CA GLU A 19 -4.57 -2.44 6.95
C GLU A 19 -4.39 -1.46 8.13
N TYR A 20 -3.58 -1.82 9.12
CA TYR A 20 -3.23 -0.93 10.24
C TYR A 20 -2.55 0.35 9.75
N MET A 21 -1.53 0.24 8.89
CA MET A 21 -0.84 1.42 8.36
C MET A 21 -1.77 2.31 7.52
N HIS A 22 -2.69 1.70 6.75
CA HIS A 22 -3.72 2.45 6.04
C HIS A 22 -4.59 3.26 7.01
N MET A 23 -4.99 2.68 8.14
CA MET A 23 -5.77 3.39 9.17
C MET A 23 -4.98 4.53 9.81
N VAL A 24 -3.72 4.30 10.20
CA VAL A 24 -2.83 5.33 10.76
C VAL A 24 -2.71 6.52 9.81
N LEU A 25 -2.37 6.26 8.54
CA LEU A 25 -2.19 7.32 7.54
C LEU A 25 -3.50 8.02 7.17
N ARG A 26 -4.63 7.30 7.16
CA ARG A 26 -5.93 7.91 6.90
C ARG A 26 -6.36 8.86 8.03
N ASN A 27 -5.97 8.55 9.26
CA ASN A 27 -6.26 9.37 10.43
C ASN A 27 -5.21 10.48 10.64
N HIS A 28 -4.06 10.39 9.98
CA HIS A 28 -3.07 11.47 9.96
C HIS A 28 -3.51 12.58 9.01
N GLY A 29 -4.06 13.66 9.57
CA GLY A 29 -4.62 14.76 8.78
C GLY A 29 -3.66 15.49 7.84
N ALA A 30 -2.35 15.25 7.98
CA ALA A 30 -1.30 15.84 7.14
C ALA A 30 -0.70 14.87 6.12
N THR A 31 -1.24 13.65 5.96
CA THR A 31 -0.78 12.72 4.93
C THR A 31 -1.05 13.26 3.52
N ASN A 32 0.01 13.38 2.72
CA ASN A 32 -0.03 13.92 1.35
C ASN A 32 0.11 12.84 0.26
N ILE A 33 0.10 11.54 0.62
CA ILE A 33 0.15 10.48 -0.38
C ILE A 33 -1.17 10.45 -1.17
N PRO A 34 -1.14 10.27 -2.50
CA PRO A 34 -2.37 10.23 -3.30
C PRO A 34 -3.32 9.11 -2.84
N PRO A 35 -4.64 9.25 -2.99
CA PRO A 35 -5.62 8.21 -2.62
C PRO A 35 -5.31 6.84 -3.22
N ARG A 36 -4.83 6.81 -4.48
CA ARG A 36 -4.38 5.59 -5.15
C ARG A 36 -3.22 4.91 -4.43
N GLY A 37 -2.29 5.68 -3.86
CA GLY A 37 -1.17 5.17 -3.07
C GLY A 37 -1.63 4.54 -1.76
N LEU A 38 -2.58 5.17 -1.04
CA LEU A 38 -3.20 4.56 0.14
C LEU A 38 -3.95 3.27 -0.19
N ALA A 39 -4.65 3.24 -1.33
CA ALA A 39 -5.35 2.04 -1.78
C ALA A 39 -4.37 0.92 -2.16
N MET A 40 -3.23 1.25 -2.79
CA MET A 40 -2.17 0.28 -3.08
C MET A 40 -1.58 -0.32 -1.81
N LEU A 41 -1.26 0.51 -0.81
CA LEU A 41 -0.79 0.05 0.50
C LEU A 41 -1.79 -0.92 1.13
N ARG A 42 -3.08 -0.56 1.13
CA ARG A 42 -4.13 -1.37 1.75
C ARG A 42 -4.37 -2.71 1.03
N LEU A 43 -4.39 -2.69 -0.31
CA LEU A 43 -4.93 -3.78 -1.12
C LEU A 43 -3.87 -4.71 -1.72
N TYR A 44 -2.57 -4.37 -1.70
CA TYR A 44 -1.53 -5.27 -2.21
C TYR A 44 -1.49 -6.65 -1.54
N PRO A 45 -1.87 -6.85 -0.26
CA PRO A 45 -1.90 -8.18 0.33
C PRO A 45 -3.06 -9.04 -0.20
N LEU A 46 -4.08 -8.43 -0.82
CA LEU A 46 -5.30 -9.10 -1.27
C LEU A 46 -5.06 -9.79 -2.64
N GLU A 47 -4.15 -10.75 -2.67
CA GLU A 47 -3.77 -11.55 -3.86
C GLU A 47 -4.96 -12.19 -4.58
N PRO A 48 -5.95 -12.80 -3.89
CA PRO A 48 -7.09 -13.38 -4.57
C PRO A 48 -7.84 -12.37 -5.46
N TRP A 49 -7.90 -11.10 -5.05
CA TRP A 49 -8.56 -10.05 -5.83
C TRP A 49 -7.68 -9.55 -6.98
N HIS A 50 -6.48 -9.05 -6.67
CA HIS A 50 -5.70 -8.36 -7.68
C HIS A 50 -4.99 -9.33 -8.64
N ALA A 51 -4.61 -10.54 -8.23
CA ALA A 51 -3.88 -11.47 -9.11
C ALA A 51 -4.78 -12.53 -9.76
N ARG A 52 -5.89 -12.91 -9.10
CA ARG A 52 -6.75 -14.03 -9.52
C ARG A 52 -8.19 -13.63 -9.87
N ASP A 53 -8.48 -12.33 -9.86
CA ASP A 53 -9.80 -11.76 -10.18
C ASP A 53 -10.96 -12.33 -9.33
N GLY A 54 -10.64 -12.76 -8.10
CA GLY A 54 -11.64 -13.05 -7.07
C GLY A 54 -12.25 -11.76 -6.50
N TYR A 55 -13.37 -11.90 -5.79
CA TYR A 55 -14.07 -10.78 -5.14
C TYR A 55 -14.48 -9.64 -6.09
N THR A 56 -14.61 -9.92 -7.39
CA THR A 56 -14.99 -8.93 -8.41
C THR A 56 -16.43 -8.46 -8.25
N GLU A 57 -17.28 -9.24 -7.58
CA GLU A 57 -18.63 -8.87 -7.18
C GLU A 57 -18.66 -7.73 -6.15
N LEU A 58 -17.57 -7.51 -5.39
CA LEU A 58 -17.48 -6.41 -4.43
C LEU A 58 -16.80 -5.16 -5.02
N GLU A 59 -16.20 -5.30 -6.21
CA GLU A 59 -15.36 -4.30 -6.84
C GLU A 59 -16.18 -3.12 -7.39
N SER A 60 -15.81 -1.90 -7.01
CA SER A 60 -16.34 -0.67 -7.60
C SER A 60 -15.65 -0.31 -8.92
N ALA A 61 -16.17 0.70 -9.63
CA ALA A 61 -15.48 1.23 -10.81
C ALA A 61 -14.10 1.82 -10.48
N ALA A 62 -13.92 2.40 -9.29
CA ALA A 62 -12.65 2.95 -8.83
C ALA A 62 -11.63 1.84 -8.49
N ASP A 63 -12.11 0.72 -7.95
CA ASP A 63 -11.28 -0.44 -7.65
C ASP A 63 -10.70 -1.06 -8.92
N LYS A 64 -11.46 -1.09 -10.02
CA LYS A 64 -11.00 -1.58 -11.33
C LYS A 64 -9.77 -0.82 -11.85
N ASP A 65 -9.75 0.52 -11.70
CA ASP A 65 -8.60 1.33 -12.09
C ASP A 65 -7.41 1.15 -11.12
N THR A 66 -7.73 1.01 -9.83
CA THR A 66 -6.72 0.79 -8.78
C THR A 66 -6.04 -0.56 -8.92
N LYS A 67 -6.77 -1.62 -9.30
CA LYS A 67 -6.29 -2.99 -9.50
C LYS A 67 -5.04 -3.05 -10.39
N LYS A 68 -4.98 -2.23 -11.45
CA LYS A 68 -3.81 -2.16 -12.34
C LYS A 68 -2.55 -1.68 -11.62
N ALA A 69 -2.66 -0.65 -10.78
CA ALA A 69 -1.53 -0.16 -10.01
C ALA A 69 -1.12 -1.12 -8.89
N VAL A 70 -2.09 -1.78 -8.26
CA VAL A 70 -1.82 -2.82 -7.24
C VAL A 70 -1.03 -3.98 -7.86
N ARG A 71 -1.45 -4.48 -9.03
CA ARG A 71 -0.72 -5.51 -9.80
C ARG A 71 0.72 -5.09 -10.09
N GLN A 72 0.91 -3.86 -10.58
CA GLN A 72 2.24 -3.34 -10.90
C GLN A 72 3.13 -3.23 -9.66
N PHE A 73 2.58 -2.73 -8.55
CA PHE A 73 3.30 -2.62 -7.28
C PHE A 73 3.71 -3.98 -6.71
N ASP A 74 2.78 -4.95 -6.67
CA ASP A 74 3.10 -6.29 -6.15
C ASP A 74 4.16 -6.99 -7.01
N ALA A 75 4.14 -6.81 -8.34
CA ALA A 75 5.19 -7.32 -9.22
C ALA A 75 6.58 -6.73 -8.91
N ILE A 76 6.67 -5.41 -8.68
CA ILE A 76 7.92 -4.74 -8.28
C ILE A 76 8.37 -5.23 -6.90
N ARG A 77 7.45 -5.33 -5.94
CA ARG A 77 7.71 -5.79 -4.58
C ARG A 77 8.25 -7.23 -4.56
N ARG A 78 7.68 -8.13 -5.37
CA ARG A 78 8.16 -9.52 -5.47
C ARG A 78 9.51 -9.64 -6.17
N SER A 79 9.72 -8.91 -7.26
CA SER A 79 11.00 -8.94 -7.99
C SER A 79 12.17 -8.38 -7.17
N THR A 80 11.89 -7.40 -6.30
CA THR A 80 12.89 -6.83 -5.38
C THR A 80 13.14 -7.70 -4.13
N LEU A 81 12.21 -8.57 -3.76
CA LEU A 81 12.36 -9.44 -2.59
C LEU A 81 13.56 -10.40 -2.71
N HIS A 82 13.82 -10.90 -3.93
CA HIS A 82 14.84 -11.91 -4.21
C HIS A 82 16.21 -11.33 -4.61
N SER A 83 16.29 -10.03 -4.94
CA SER A 83 17.52 -9.40 -5.43
C SER A 83 18.37 -8.73 -4.33
N VAL A 84 17.92 -8.81 -3.07
CA VAL A 84 18.53 -8.10 -1.94
C VAL A 84 19.03 -9.10 -0.88
N THR A 85 20.33 -9.41 -0.91
CA THR A 85 21.04 -10.16 0.14
C THR A 85 21.14 -9.33 1.42
N VAL A 86 21.17 -9.98 2.59
CA VAL A 86 21.21 -9.32 3.92
C VAL A 86 22.38 -8.32 4.03
N GLN A 87 23.56 -8.67 3.53
CA GLN A 87 24.75 -7.80 3.55
C GLN A 87 24.64 -6.56 2.65
N ARG A 88 23.90 -6.65 1.53
CA ARG A 88 23.66 -5.50 0.63
C ARG A 88 22.65 -4.50 1.23
N ARG A 89 21.81 -4.95 2.18
CA ARG A 89 20.85 -4.11 2.91
C ARG A 89 21.60 -3.11 3.79
N GLU A 90 22.44 -3.59 4.69
CA GLU A 90 23.02 -2.74 5.75
C GLU A 90 23.95 -1.63 5.21
N ALA A 91 24.81 -1.93 4.22
CA ALA A 91 25.81 -0.98 3.73
C ALA A 91 25.26 0.24 2.97
N ASN A 92 23.98 0.22 2.55
CA ASN A 92 23.38 1.29 1.75
C ASN A 92 22.12 1.93 2.35
N LEU A 93 21.59 1.40 3.47
CA LEU A 93 20.34 1.89 4.05
C LEU A 93 20.47 3.30 4.62
N GLU A 94 21.51 3.57 5.42
CA GLU A 94 21.78 4.91 5.97
C GLU A 94 21.95 5.95 4.86
N ARG A 95 22.70 5.60 3.81
CA ARG A 95 22.90 6.49 2.67
C ARG A 95 21.61 6.71 1.88
N ALA A 96 20.80 5.67 1.65
CA ALA A 96 19.51 5.80 0.99
C ALA A 96 18.52 6.64 1.81
N TRP A 97 18.57 6.48 3.14
CA TRP A 97 17.78 7.26 4.08
C TRP A 97 18.11 8.75 3.95
N HIS A 98 19.36 9.12 4.23
CA HIS A 98 19.80 10.52 4.27
C HIS A 98 19.81 11.22 2.91
N ASN A 99 19.92 10.48 1.80
CA ASN A 99 19.99 11.11 0.48
C ASN A 99 18.62 11.31 -0.18
N HIS A 100 17.59 10.57 0.22
CA HIS A 100 16.33 10.59 -0.52
C HIS A 100 15.10 10.19 0.29
N LEU A 101 15.17 9.16 1.15
CA LEU A 101 13.96 8.69 1.81
C LEU A 101 13.47 9.66 2.89
N SER A 102 14.36 10.35 3.63
CA SER A 102 13.96 11.35 4.62
C SER A 102 13.10 12.45 3.99
N ASP A 103 13.54 12.99 2.84
CA ASP A 103 12.83 14.05 2.13
C ASP A 103 11.46 13.58 1.63
N LEU A 104 11.34 12.31 1.25
CA LEU A 104 10.06 11.71 0.89
C LEU A 104 9.15 11.55 2.11
N VAL A 105 9.68 11.13 3.26
CA VAL A 105 8.90 11.05 4.50
C VAL A 105 8.39 12.44 4.89
N ASP A 106 9.24 13.46 4.91
CA ASP A 106 8.85 14.83 5.24
C ASP A 106 7.79 15.37 4.27
N LYS A 107 7.90 15.03 2.98
CA LYS A 107 6.95 15.45 1.96
C LYS A 107 5.57 14.78 2.12
N PHE A 108 5.55 13.47 2.36
CA PHE A 108 4.32 12.68 2.29
C PHE A 108 3.67 12.42 3.66
N PHE A 109 4.45 12.46 4.73
CA PHE A 109 4.05 12.14 6.11
C PHE A 109 4.68 13.14 7.10
N PRO A 110 4.45 14.46 6.95
CA PRO A 110 5.04 15.46 7.83
C PRO A 110 4.52 15.34 9.26
N GLY A 111 5.41 15.63 10.22
CA GLY A 111 5.11 15.61 11.65
C GLY A 111 5.11 14.21 12.27
N ASP A 112 4.88 14.16 13.58
CA ASP A 112 4.84 12.89 14.30
C ASP A 112 3.55 12.13 14.00
N LEU A 113 3.70 10.87 13.58
CA LEU A 113 2.56 9.98 13.35
C LEU A 113 2.01 9.46 14.70
N ALA A 114 0.69 9.47 14.82
CA ALA A 114 -0.02 8.79 15.90
C ALA A 114 -0.25 7.32 15.48
N TRP A 115 0.58 6.43 16.02
CA TRP A 115 0.54 4.98 15.78
C TRP A 115 -0.61 4.31 16.54
#